data_AF-A0A1D1ZU06-F1
#
_entry.id   AF-A0A1D1ZU06-F1
#
_cell.length_a   1.000
_cell.length_b   1.000
_cell.length_c   1.000
_cell.angle_alpha   90.00
_cell.angle_beta   90.00
_cell.angle_gamma   90.00
#
_symmetry.space_group_name_H-M   'P 1'
#
loop_
_entity.id
_entity.type
_entity.pdbx_description
1 polymer ?
#
loop_
_entity_poly.entity_id
_entity_poly.type
_entity_poly.pdbx_seq_one_letter_code
_entity_poly.pdbx_strand_id
1 'polypeptide(L)'
;MAVMGEVYDVSAGKRHYGLGGGYHSLAGKDASRSLATGNFVEDLHDDIHDFSNEQIKAVLKWRDFYHKSTKYHLVGHVVGAFYDADGRPTPLLLRIEALDGGRGPRGVVQDPTQDLQPCNSGWSQAAGGSRVGRRGAYGRRKRVGVPLRS
;
A
#
# COMPACT_ATOMS: atom_id res chain seq x y z
N MET A 1 -3.50 1.04 18.25
CA MET A 1 -4.88 0.81 17.76
C MET A 1 -4.77 0.53 16.28
N ALA A 2 -5.49 -0.45 15.74
CA ALA A 2 -5.45 -0.73 14.31
C ALA A 2 -6.68 -0.19 13.58
N VAL A 3 -6.52 0.20 12.32
CA VAL A 3 -7.58 0.64 11.40
C VAL A 3 -7.24 0.12 10.01
N MET A 4 -8.12 -0.69 9.41
CA MET A 4 -7.87 -1.46 8.19
C MET A 4 -6.56 -2.26 8.23
N GLY A 5 -6.23 -2.84 9.39
CA GLY A 5 -4.96 -3.53 9.61
C GLY A 5 -3.72 -2.61 9.66
N GLU A 6 -3.84 -1.29 9.53
CA GLU A 6 -2.74 -0.34 9.78
C GLU A 6 -2.67 -0.01 11.28
N VAL A 7 -1.52 -0.22 11.92
CA VAL A 7 -1.30 0.00 13.36
C VAL A 7 -0.84 1.42 13.64
N TYR A 8 -1.66 2.20 14.33
CA TYR A 8 -1.34 3.56 14.78
C TYR A 8 -0.98 3.60 16.27
N ASP A 9 0.10 4.33 16.59
CA ASP A 9 0.38 4.73 17.96
C ASP A 9 -0.59 5.85 18.38
N VAL A 10 -1.38 5.57 19.41
CA VAL A 10 -2.35 6.47 20.02
C VAL A 10 -1.91 6.94 21.41
N SER A 11 -0.64 6.74 21.79
CA SER A 11 -0.03 7.18 23.05
C SER A 11 -0.22 8.68 23.31
N ALA A 12 -0.05 9.52 22.28
CA ALA A 12 -0.31 10.96 22.32
C ALA A 12 -1.79 11.30 22.67
N GLY A 13 -2.71 10.36 22.40
CA GLY A 13 -4.13 10.44 22.72
C GLY A 13 -4.52 9.84 24.08
N LYS A 14 -3.59 9.65 25.03
CA LYS A 14 -3.83 8.96 26.32
C LYS A 14 -5.06 9.44 27.11
N ARG A 15 -5.50 10.70 26.96
CA ARG A 15 -6.77 11.21 27.55
C ARG A 15 -8.02 10.48 27.04
N HIS A 16 -7.98 9.95 25.82
CA HIS A 16 -9.10 9.31 25.14
C HIS A 16 -9.00 7.78 25.16
N TYR A 17 -7.79 7.23 24.95
CA TYR A 17 -7.53 5.78 24.86
C TYR A 17 -6.95 5.17 26.15
N GLY A 18 -6.54 5.99 27.11
CA GLY A 18 -6.07 5.53 28.42
C GLY A 18 -7.22 5.11 29.34
N LEU A 19 -6.87 4.48 30.47
CA LEU A 19 -7.81 4.07 31.52
C LEU A 19 -8.77 5.20 31.91
N GLY A 20 -10.08 4.94 31.85
CA GLY A 20 -11.15 5.92 32.10
C GLY A 20 -11.51 6.82 30.91
N GLY A 21 -10.82 6.71 29.77
CA GLY A 21 -11.18 7.40 28.53
C GLY A 21 -12.30 6.68 27.77
N GLY A 22 -13.17 7.43 27.09
CA GLY A 22 -14.32 6.88 26.34
C GLY A 22 -13.95 5.97 25.14
N TYR A 23 -12.68 5.97 24.72
CA TYR A 23 -12.15 5.10 23.66
C TYR A 23 -11.13 4.09 24.20
N HIS A 24 -11.11 3.84 25.52
CA HIS A 24 -10.15 2.94 26.16
C HIS A 24 -10.20 1.50 25.60
N SER A 25 -11.40 1.02 25.27
CA SER A 25 -11.63 -0.31 24.67
C SER A 25 -10.98 -0.51 23.30
N LEU A 26 -10.65 0.57 22.57
CA LEU A 26 -9.94 0.53 21.28
C LEU A 26 -8.42 0.41 21.44
N ALA A 27 -7.88 0.60 22.65
CA ALA A 27 -6.45 0.47 22.90
C ALA A 27 -6.00 -0.99 22.70
N GLY A 28 -5.04 -1.20 21.81
CA GLY A 28 -4.49 -2.53 21.51
C GLY A 28 -5.36 -3.45 20.65
N LYS A 29 -6.53 -3.00 20.16
CA LYS A 29 -7.41 -3.76 19.26
C LYS A 29 -7.52 -3.14 17.88
N ASP A 30 -8.12 -3.88 16.95
CA ASP A 30 -8.60 -3.32 15.69
C ASP A 30 -9.93 -2.59 15.92
N ALA A 31 -9.99 -1.35 15.44
CA ALA A 31 -11.12 -0.45 15.57
C ALA A 31 -11.90 -0.29 14.25
N SER A 32 -11.47 -0.95 13.15
CA SER A 32 -12.04 -0.82 11.80
C SER A 32 -13.56 -0.85 11.80
N ARG A 33 -14.14 -1.86 12.45
CA ARG A 33 -15.58 -2.02 12.52
C ARG A 33 -16.24 -0.96 13.40
N SER A 34 -15.80 -0.85 14.65
CA SER A 34 -16.31 0.13 15.62
C SER A 34 -16.29 1.59 15.13
N LEU A 35 -15.33 1.97 14.27
CA LEU A 35 -15.24 3.32 13.69
C LEU A 35 -16.32 3.61 12.63
N ALA A 36 -16.87 2.58 11.99
CA ALA A 36 -18.00 2.71 11.07
C ALA A 36 -19.36 2.45 11.72
N THR A 37 -19.46 1.51 12.66
CA THR A 37 -20.73 1.24 13.38
C THR A 37 -20.99 2.22 14.52
N GLY A 38 -19.95 2.85 15.06
CA GLY A 38 -20.00 3.68 16.27
C GLY A 38 -20.09 2.90 17.57
N ASN A 39 -20.03 1.57 17.54
CA ASN A 39 -20.08 0.70 18.71
C ASN A 39 -18.65 0.35 19.18
N PHE A 40 -18.18 1.05 20.22
CA PHE A 40 -16.83 0.86 20.77
C PHE A 40 -16.76 -0.21 21.88
N VAL A 41 -17.81 -1.04 22.05
CA VAL A 41 -17.88 -2.06 23.10
C VAL A 41 -17.81 -3.47 22.51
N GLU A 42 -18.62 -3.76 21.48
CA GLU A 42 -18.76 -5.12 20.94
C GLU A 42 -18.08 -5.28 19.57
N ASP A 43 -18.13 -4.27 18.69
CA ASP A 43 -17.55 -4.29 17.33
C ASP A 43 -16.02 -4.06 17.30
N LEU A 44 -15.30 -4.69 18.23
CA LEU A 44 -13.85 -4.54 18.42
C LEU A 44 -13.04 -5.55 17.59
N HIS A 45 -13.34 -5.65 16.30
CA HIS A 45 -12.72 -6.59 15.36
C HIS A 45 -12.48 -6.01 13.96
N ASP A 46 -11.74 -6.76 13.15
CA ASP A 46 -11.29 -6.42 11.80
C ASP A 46 -12.25 -6.87 10.68
N ASP A 47 -13.14 -7.84 10.94
CA ASP A 47 -14.16 -8.26 9.97
C ASP A 47 -15.16 -7.13 9.63
N ILE A 48 -15.17 -6.80 8.34
CA ILE A 48 -16.02 -5.81 7.66
C ILE A 48 -16.64 -6.38 6.37
N HIS A 49 -16.74 -7.71 6.24
CA HIS A 49 -17.30 -8.36 5.04
C HIS A 49 -18.77 -8.03 4.79
N ASP A 50 -19.50 -7.66 5.84
CA ASP A 50 -20.92 -7.25 5.80
C ASP A 50 -21.12 -5.74 5.59
N PHE A 51 -20.05 -4.95 5.50
CA PHE A 51 -20.15 -3.50 5.37
C PHE A 51 -20.64 -3.05 3.99
N SER A 52 -21.53 -2.06 4.02
CA SER A 52 -21.94 -1.33 2.82
C SER A 52 -20.81 -0.45 2.27
N ASN A 53 -20.91 -0.08 0.99
CA ASN A 53 -19.97 0.85 0.36
C ASN A 53 -19.85 2.20 1.10
N GLU A 54 -20.88 2.62 1.84
CA GLU A 54 -20.88 3.85 2.64
C GLU A 54 -20.11 3.66 3.96
N GLN A 55 -20.29 2.53 4.63
CA GLN A 55 -19.53 2.17 5.83
C GLN A 55 -18.04 2.00 5.50
N ILE A 56 -17.70 1.34 4.39
CA ILE A 56 -16.32 1.22 3.90
C ILE A 56 -15.71 2.61 3.69
N LYS A 57 -16.42 3.54 3.04
CA LYS A 57 -15.99 4.94 2.88
C LYS A 57 -15.83 5.69 4.22
N ALA A 58 -16.64 5.39 5.23
CA ALA A 58 -16.48 5.94 6.56
C ALA A 58 -15.18 5.45 7.23
N VAL A 59 -14.86 4.15 7.16
CA VAL A 59 -13.57 3.61 7.66
C VAL A 59 -12.39 4.23 6.90
N LEU A 60 -12.46 4.30 5.57
CA LEU A 60 -11.44 4.93 4.72
C LEU A 60 -11.18 6.39 5.11
N LYS A 61 -12.23 7.16 5.43
CA LYS A 61 -12.12 8.53 5.93
C LYS A 61 -11.44 8.60 7.30
N TRP A 62 -11.73 7.66 8.22
CA TRP A 62 -11.04 7.56 9.50
C TRP A 62 -9.56 7.21 9.32
N ARG A 63 -9.22 6.23 8.48
CA ARG A 63 -7.85 5.90 8.09
C ARG A 63 -7.12 7.15 7.58
N ASP A 64 -7.71 7.88 6.64
CA ASP A 64 -7.16 9.13 6.10
C ASP A 64 -6.99 10.22 7.18
N PHE A 65 -7.84 10.26 8.21
CA PHE A 65 -7.70 11.19 9.33
C PHE A 65 -6.52 10.83 10.25
N TYR A 66 -6.36 9.54 10.61
CA TYR A 66 -5.22 9.09 11.41
C TYR A 66 -3.90 9.31 10.65
N HIS A 67 -3.84 8.92 9.37
CA HIS A 67 -2.66 9.13 8.52
C HIS A 67 -2.29 10.62 8.31
N LYS A 68 -3.26 11.53 8.25
CA LYS A 68 -2.99 12.98 8.13
C LYS A 68 -2.64 13.64 9.47
N SER A 69 -2.89 12.97 10.59
CA SER A 69 -2.61 13.50 11.92
C SER A 69 -1.14 13.32 12.28
N THR A 70 -0.41 14.44 12.42
CA THR A 70 0.98 14.44 12.92
C THR A 70 1.13 13.95 14.38
N LYS A 71 0.02 13.65 15.07
CA LYS A 71 0.01 13.11 16.43
C LYS A 71 0.00 11.58 16.48
N TYR A 72 -0.40 10.91 15.40
CA TYR A 72 -0.60 9.47 15.35
C TYR A 72 0.31 8.87 14.29
N HIS A 73 1.37 8.21 14.75
CA HIS A 73 2.37 7.63 13.87
C HIS A 73 1.94 6.22 13.47
N LEU A 74 2.08 5.88 12.18
CA LEU A 74 1.97 4.51 11.70
C LEU A 74 3.18 3.71 12.21
N VAL A 75 2.93 2.60 12.91
CA VAL A 75 3.94 1.74 13.54
C VAL A 75 4.16 0.45 12.75
N GLY A 76 3.15 -0.04 12.04
CA GLY A 76 3.22 -1.28 11.27
C GLY A 76 1.83 -1.77 10.83
N HIS A 77 1.70 -3.07 10.60
CA HIS A 77 0.47 -3.71 10.14
C HIS A 77 0.05 -4.89 11.04
N VAL A 78 -1.24 -5.20 11.08
CA VAL A 78 -1.83 -6.37 11.76
C VAL A 78 -2.06 -7.48 10.74
N VAL A 79 -1.53 -8.67 11.04
CA VAL A 79 -1.82 -9.90 10.30
C VAL A 79 -3.25 -10.35 10.63
N GLY A 80 -4.11 -10.48 9.62
CA GLY A 80 -5.54 -10.71 9.81
C GLY A 80 -6.33 -10.56 8.50
N ALA A 81 -7.54 -9.99 8.56
CA ALA A 81 -8.41 -9.86 7.39
C ALA A 81 -7.84 -8.94 6.28
N PHE A 82 -6.94 -8.01 6.62
CA PHE A 82 -6.41 -6.98 5.70
C PHE A 82 -5.01 -7.26 5.16
N TYR A 83 -4.13 -7.85 5.97
CA TYR A 83 -2.75 -8.16 5.61
C TYR A 83 -2.40 -9.60 5.98
N ASP A 84 -1.70 -10.29 5.08
CA ASP A 84 -1.15 -11.62 5.33
C ASP A 84 0.09 -11.56 6.24
N ALA A 85 0.58 -12.73 6.68
CA ALA A 85 1.80 -12.84 7.50
C ALA A 85 3.05 -12.22 6.83
N ASP A 86 3.07 -12.17 5.50
CA ASP A 86 4.12 -11.54 4.68
C ASP A 86 3.93 -10.02 4.52
N GLY A 87 2.92 -9.41 5.17
CA GLY A 87 2.58 -7.99 5.00
C GLY A 87 1.94 -7.65 3.64
N ARG A 88 1.54 -8.65 2.85
CA ARG A 88 0.85 -8.47 1.57
C ARG A 88 -0.63 -8.12 1.78
N PRO A 89 -1.24 -7.28 0.92
CA PRO A 89 -2.64 -6.90 1.02
C PRO A 89 -3.54 -8.06 0.60
N THR A 90 -4.53 -8.41 1.42
CA THR A 90 -5.48 -9.48 1.09
C THR A 90 -6.42 -9.05 -0.05
N PRO A 91 -7.10 -10.01 -0.73
CA PRO A 91 -8.12 -9.70 -1.72
C PRO A 91 -9.27 -8.82 -1.19
N LEU A 92 -9.54 -8.85 0.13
CA LEU A 92 -10.50 -7.96 0.78
C LEU A 92 -10.02 -6.50 0.73
N LEU A 93 -8.79 -6.24 1.15
CA LEU A 93 -8.20 -4.90 1.12
C LEU A 93 -8.12 -4.37 -0.32
N LEU A 94 -7.70 -5.19 -1.29
CA LEU A 94 -7.68 -4.81 -2.71
C LEU A 94 -9.07 -4.42 -3.25
N ARG A 95 -10.12 -5.16 -2.86
CA ARG A 95 -11.50 -4.81 -3.22
C ARG A 95 -11.96 -3.48 -2.62
N ILE A 96 -11.50 -3.16 -1.40
CA ILE A 96 -11.82 -1.89 -0.73
C ILE A 96 -11.10 -0.71 -1.40
N GLU A 97 -9.82 -0.83 -1.72
CA GLU A 97 -9.07 0.24 -2.41
C GLU A 97 -9.60 0.49 -3.84
N ALA A 98 -10.19 -0.54 -4.48
CA ALA A 98 -10.93 -0.36 -5.73
C ALA A 98 -12.20 0.49 -5.57
N LEU A 99 -12.87 0.44 -4.42
CA LEU A 99 -14.01 1.32 -4.08
C LEU A 99 -13.57 2.75 -3.70
N ASP A 100 -12.33 2.94 -3.23
CA ASP A 100 -11.70 4.26 -2.96
C ASP A 100 -11.13 4.92 -4.23
N GLY A 101 -11.49 4.42 -5.42
CA GLY A 101 -11.05 4.98 -6.70
C GLY A 101 -9.64 4.59 -7.12
N GLY A 102 -9.13 3.44 -6.66
CA GLY A 102 -7.83 2.91 -7.09
C GLY A 102 -6.64 3.51 -6.36
N ARG A 103 -6.86 4.08 -5.17
CA ARG A 103 -5.80 4.52 -4.26
C ARG A 103 -5.17 3.27 -3.62
N GLY A 104 -4.27 2.61 -4.35
CA GLY A 104 -3.69 1.32 -3.98
C GLY A 104 -3.09 1.27 -2.56
N PRO A 105 -2.95 0.05 -2.00
CA PRO A 105 -2.68 -0.15 -0.58
C PRO A 105 -1.40 0.55 -0.13
N ARG A 106 -1.54 1.42 0.87
CA ARG A 106 -0.49 2.34 1.30
C ARG A 106 0.43 1.66 2.31
N GLY A 107 1.72 1.59 1.99
CA GLY A 107 2.74 1.01 2.87
C GLY A 107 3.14 -0.43 2.58
N VAL A 108 2.59 -1.07 1.53
CA VAL A 108 3.04 -2.41 1.11
C VAL A 108 4.50 -2.34 0.64
N VAL A 109 5.40 -2.99 1.37
CA VAL A 109 6.74 -3.30 0.86
C VAL A 109 6.54 -4.28 -0.29
N GLN A 110 6.89 -3.84 -1.50
CA GLN A 110 6.87 -4.70 -2.68
C GLN A 110 7.97 -5.76 -2.52
N ASP A 111 7.59 -6.97 -2.13
CA ASP A 111 8.48 -8.12 -2.24
C ASP A 111 8.78 -8.35 -3.74
N PRO A 112 10.05 -8.28 -4.19
CA PRO A 112 10.38 -8.39 -5.61
C PRO A 112 10.08 -9.76 -6.25
N THR A 113 9.61 -10.75 -5.47
CA THR A 113 9.45 -12.14 -5.90
C THR A 113 8.03 -12.49 -6.35
N GLN A 114 7.12 -11.50 -6.50
CA GLN A 114 5.88 -11.67 -7.27
C GLN A 114 6.04 -11.40 -8.77
N ASP A 115 7.22 -11.72 -9.34
CA ASP A 115 7.37 -11.93 -10.78
C ASP A 115 6.97 -13.37 -11.17
N LEU A 116 5.67 -13.66 -11.01
CA LEU A 116 5.01 -14.78 -11.69
C LEU A 116 3.72 -14.27 -12.34
N GLN A 117 3.92 -13.55 -13.44
CA GLN A 117 2.87 -13.32 -14.43
C GLN A 117 2.33 -14.65 -14.96
N PRO A 118 1.03 -14.70 -15.30
CA PRO A 118 0.59 -15.45 -16.47
C PRO A 118 -0.09 -14.50 -17.47
N CYS A 119 0.65 -13.50 -17.96
CA CYS A 119 0.17 -12.66 -19.05
C CYS A 119 0.66 -13.22 -20.40
N ASN A 120 -0.04 -14.24 -20.90
CA ASN A 120 0.13 -14.77 -22.26
C ASN A 120 -0.36 -13.74 -23.30
N SER A 121 0.44 -12.70 -23.58
CA SER A 121 0.54 -11.99 -24.87
C SER A 121 1.42 -10.74 -24.72
N GLY A 122 2.69 -10.84 -25.14
CA GLY A 122 3.60 -9.70 -25.13
C GLY A 122 3.27 -8.65 -26.20
N TRP A 123 3.41 -7.38 -25.84
CA TRP A 123 3.42 -6.25 -26.79
C TRP A 123 4.67 -5.40 -26.56
N SER A 124 5.44 -5.20 -27.62
CA SER A 124 6.83 -4.68 -27.54
C SER A 124 6.94 -3.16 -27.56
N GLN A 125 8.07 -2.67 -27.06
CA GLN A 125 8.41 -1.25 -26.89
C GLN A 125 8.35 -0.41 -28.17
N ALA A 126 7.82 0.82 -28.05
CA ALA A 126 8.17 1.95 -28.93
C ALA A 126 7.94 3.32 -28.24
N ALA A 127 8.61 3.58 -27.11
CA ALA A 127 8.65 4.91 -26.52
C ALA A 127 9.72 5.78 -27.22
N GLY A 128 9.30 6.86 -27.87
CA GLY A 128 10.18 7.70 -28.69
C GLY A 128 10.94 8.78 -27.91
N GLY A 129 12.27 8.73 -28.00
CA GLY A 129 13.11 9.91 -28.22
C GLY A 129 13.47 10.83 -27.05
N SER A 130 14.78 11.01 -26.83
CA SER A 130 15.38 12.34 -26.62
C SER A 130 16.87 12.36 -26.99
N ARG A 131 17.35 13.54 -27.40
CA ARG A 131 18.65 13.74 -28.07
C ARG A 131 19.78 14.04 -27.08
N VAL A 132 20.96 13.49 -27.32
CA VAL A 132 22.24 14.13 -26.99
C VAL A 132 23.14 14.01 -28.22
N GLY A 133 23.77 15.10 -28.65
CA GLY A 133 24.69 15.08 -29.78
C GLY A 133 25.93 15.92 -29.52
N ARG A 134 27.09 15.45 -30.02
CA ARG A 134 28.27 16.29 -30.31
C ARG A 134 29.14 15.66 -31.42
N ARG A 135 29.12 16.34 -32.57
CA ARG A 135 30.22 16.62 -33.54
C ARG A 135 31.38 15.61 -33.68
N GLY A 136 31.67 15.17 -34.91
CA GLY A 136 32.97 14.57 -35.23
C GLY A 136 33.18 14.05 -36.67
N ALA A 137 33.62 14.94 -37.56
CA ALA A 137 34.47 14.70 -38.75
C ALA A 137 34.24 13.51 -39.74
N TYR A 138 34.04 13.91 -40.99
CA TYR A 138 34.24 13.19 -42.26
C TYR A 138 35.58 12.39 -42.34
N GLY A 139 35.58 11.15 -42.87
CA GLY A 139 36.84 10.37 -43.02
C GLY A 139 36.78 9.06 -43.84
N ARG A 140 37.16 9.17 -45.11
CA ARG A 140 37.40 8.17 -46.20
C ARG A 140 37.70 6.67 -45.91
N ARG A 141 37.39 5.86 -46.95
CA ARG A 141 37.75 4.45 -47.23
C ARG A 141 39.27 4.15 -47.24
N LYS A 142 39.70 2.93 -46.84
CA LYS A 142 40.34 1.89 -47.71
C LYS A 142 40.76 0.60 -46.96
N ARG A 143 40.98 -0.49 -47.70
CA ARG A 143 41.47 -1.82 -47.25
C ARG A 143 43.00 -1.89 -47.13
N VAL A 144 43.53 -2.65 -46.14
CA VAL A 144 44.69 -3.62 -46.15
C VAL A 144 44.54 -4.51 -44.88
N GLY A 145 44.93 -5.79 -44.78
CA GLY A 145 45.28 -6.77 -45.83
C GLY A 145 46.32 -7.86 -45.48
N VAL A 146 46.01 -8.81 -44.57
CA VAL A 146 46.75 -10.08 -44.26
C VAL A 146 48.24 -9.94 -43.80
N PRO A 147 48.99 -10.99 -43.40
CA PRO A 147 48.70 -12.32 -42.79
C PRO A 147 49.45 -12.52 -41.42
N LEU A 148 49.41 -13.63 -40.64
CA LEU A 148 49.94 -14.98 -40.93
C LEU A 148 49.73 -15.96 -39.72
N ARG A 149 49.44 -17.25 -40.04
CA ARG A 149 49.79 -18.52 -39.34
C ARG A 149 49.85 -18.62 -37.79
N SER A 150 49.22 -19.68 -37.26
CA SER A 150 49.82 -21.03 -37.31
C SER A 150 48.81 -22.12 -37.59
#